data_AF-A0A2U1N320-F1
#
_entry.id   AF-A0A2U1N320-F1
#
_cell.length_a   1.000
_cell.length_b   1.000
_cell.length_c   1.000
_cell.angle_alpha   90.00
_cell.angle_beta   90.00
_cell.angle_gamma   90.00
#
_symmetry.space_group_name_H-M   'P 1'
#
loop_
_entity.id
_entity.type
_entity.pdbx_description
1 polymer ?
#
loop_
_entity_poly.entity_id
_entity_poly.type
_entity_poly.pdbx_seq_one_letter_code
_entity_poly.pdbx_strand_id
1 'polypeptide(L)'
;MTQKHEDEPAVPIYSTLDEVYGDGSQLEEAQLRFNVLNDKFKDVFGCVPDVYARAPGRVNLIGEHIDYEGYSVLPMAIRQDTIVAIRKRDAGESEKFLRIANVNDKYTMCTYPVDPYQEIDLKNHRWGHYFICGYKGFHEYAKSERVNVAEPVGLDIMIDGTVPTGSGLSSSAAFVCSSTIAIMAAHNVNLPKKELAQLTCVCERHIGTQSGGMDQEQFYQSRIDNGTINKTDLGLYVFASKPSSGAAIFKF
;
A
#
# COMPACT_ATOMS: atom_id res chain seq x y z
N MET A 1 -20.66 -8.68 -29.20
CA MET A 1 -20.10 -9.67 -28.25
C MET A 1 -19.20 -8.90 -27.30
N THR A 2 -19.66 -8.69 -26.08
CA THR A 2 -18.91 -8.06 -24.98
C THR A 2 -17.73 -8.96 -24.63
N GLN A 3 -16.52 -8.59 -25.09
CA GLN A 3 -15.29 -9.20 -24.59
C GLN A 3 -15.21 -8.93 -23.09
N LYS A 4 -15.20 -10.01 -22.30
CA LYS A 4 -14.88 -9.97 -20.88
C LYS A 4 -13.54 -9.25 -20.73
N HIS A 5 -13.53 -8.17 -19.94
CA HIS A 5 -12.30 -7.60 -19.42
C HIS A 5 -11.51 -8.74 -18.77
N GLU A 6 -10.23 -8.90 -19.11
CA GLU A 6 -9.33 -9.71 -18.29
C GLU A 6 -9.16 -8.95 -16.98
N ASP A 7 -9.99 -9.30 -15.99
CA ASP A 7 -9.91 -8.75 -14.64
C ASP A 7 -8.52 -9.08 -14.09
N GLU A 8 -7.69 -8.03 -13.95
CA GLU A 8 -6.34 -8.16 -13.41
C GLU A 8 -6.42 -8.76 -12.00
N PRO A 9 -5.57 -9.73 -11.65
CA PRO A 9 -5.71 -10.45 -10.39
C PRO A 9 -5.57 -9.51 -9.20
N ALA A 10 -6.29 -9.83 -8.13
CA ALA A 10 -6.14 -9.18 -6.83
C ALA A 10 -4.70 -9.34 -6.29
N VAL A 11 -4.39 -8.63 -5.20
CA VAL A 11 -3.09 -8.81 -4.55
C VAL A 11 -2.95 -10.27 -4.10
N PRO A 12 -1.89 -10.97 -4.51
CA PRO A 12 -1.73 -12.38 -4.17
C PRO A 12 -1.50 -12.54 -2.66
N ILE A 13 -2.05 -13.64 -2.13
CA ILE A 13 -1.91 -14.04 -0.73
C ILE A 13 -1.04 -15.28 -0.71
N TYR A 14 0.06 -15.22 0.04
CA TYR A 14 1.03 -16.30 0.18
C TYR A 14 1.06 -16.82 1.61
N SER A 15 1.28 -18.13 1.75
CA SER A 15 1.50 -18.77 3.06
C SER A 15 2.98 -18.92 3.40
N THR A 16 3.87 -18.74 2.42
CA THR A 16 5.31 -18.86 2.61
C THR A 16 6.05 -17.72 1.91
N LEU A 17 7.30 -17.49 2.32
CA LEU A 17 8.11 -16.38 1.79
C LEU A 17 8.80 -16.72 0.47
N ASP A 18 9.07 -17.99 0.19
CA ASP A 18 9.78 -18.46 -1.01
C ASP A 18 9.02 -18.15 -2.31
N GLU A 19 7.68 -18.10 -2.26
CA GLU A 19 6.85 -17.74 -3.41
C GLU A 19 7.07 -16.29 -3.89
N VAL A 20 7.58 -15.42 -3.01
CA VAL A 20 7.86 -14.00 -3.31
C VAL A 20 9.35 -13.71 -3.40
N TYR A 21 10.14 -14.32 -2.52
CA TYR A 21 11.58 -14.03 -2.37
C TYR A 21 12.49 -15.06 -3.04
N GLY A 22 11.93 -16.14 -3.60
CA GLY A 22 12.70 -17.20 -4.27
C GLY A 22 13.49 -18.04 -3.27
N ASP A 23 14.73 -18.36 -3.62
CA ASP A 23 15.64 -19.20 -2.84
C ASP A 23 16.96 -18.47 -2.49
N GLY A 24 17.81 -19.17 -1.73
CA GLY A 24 19.14 -18.69 -1.36
C GLY A 24 19.13 -17.45 -0.46
N SER A 25 20.09 -16.56 -0.69
CA SER A 25 20.36 -15.43 0.22
C SER A 25 19.19 -14.43 0.31
N GLN A 26 18.38 -14.28 -0.74
CA GLN A 26 17.25 -13.36 -0.72
C GLN A 26 16.14 -13.85 0.23
N LEU A 27 15.87 -15.16 0.22
CA LEU A 27 14.93 -15.77 1.14
C LEU A 27 15.44 -15.71 2.59
N GLU A 28 16.73 -15.97 2.82
CA GLU A 28 17.35 -15.88 4.14
C GLU A 28 17.26 -14.45 4.72
N GLU A 29 17.56 -13.42 3.91
CA GLU A 29 17.40 -12.02 4.29
C GLU A 29 15.94 -11.70 4.61
N ALA A 30 14.99 -12.15 3.80
CA ALA A 30 13.56 -11.93 4.03
C ALA A 30 13.09 -12.62 5.31
N GLN A 31 13.47 -13.88 5.54
CA GLN A 31 13.11 -14.63 6.73
C GLN A 31 13.63 -13.94 8.00
N LEU A 32 14.89 -13.49 8.01
CA LEU A 32 15.44 -12.74 9.12
C LEU A 32 14.64 -11.45 9.38
N ARG A 33 14.29 -10.74 8.31
CA ARG A 33 13.56 -9.48 8.39
C ARG A 33 12.13 -9.67 8.92
N PHE A 34 11.40 -10.69 8.46
CA PHE A 34 10.09 -11.05 9.00
C PHE A 34 10.15 -11.53 10.45
N ASN A 35 11.20 -12.27 10.84
CA ASN A 35 11.41 -12.68 12.23
C ASN A 35 11.62 -11.47 13.14
N VAL A 36 12.52 -10.54 12.77
CA VAL A 36 12.76 -9.30 13.52
C VAL A 36 11.48 -8.47 13.63
N LEU A 37 10.71 -8.36 12.55
CA LEU A 37 9.44 -7.65 12.53
C LEU A 37 8.43 -8.28 13.50
N ASN A 38 8.29 -9.60 13.49
CA ASN A 38 7.39 -10.34 14.38
C ASN A 38 7.83 -10.25 15.85
N ASP A 39 9.12 -10.37 16.13
CA ASP A 39 9.66 -10.28 17.49
C ASP A 39 9.45 -8.87 18.07
N LYS A 40 9.77 -7.82 17.30
CA LYS A 40 9.45 -6.44 17.72
C LYS A 40 7.94 -6.22 17.87
N PHE A 41 7.11 -6.82 17.03
CA PHE A 41 5.65 -6.73 17.17
C PHE A 41 5.20 -7.33 18.51
N LYS A 42 5.70 -8.51 18.87
CA LYS A 42 5.43 -9.16 20.16
C LYS A 42 5.94 -8.34 21.34
N ASP A 43 7.14 -7.78 21.24
CA ASP A 43 7.74 -6.99 22.32
C ASP A 43 6.94 -5.72 22.60
N VAL A 44 6.44 -5.04 21.56
CA VAL A 44 5.71 -3.77 21.68
C VAL A 44 4.23 -3.98 21.99
N PHE A 45 3.58 -4.99 21.41
CA PHE A 45 2.14 -5.18 21.50
C PHE A 45 1.70 -6.40 22.32
N GLY A 46 2.61 -7.28 22.74
CA GLY A 46 2.32 -8.47 23.56
C GLY A 46 1.57 -9.59 22.82
N CYS A 47 1.49 -9.52 21.49
CA CYS A 47 0.71 -10.42 20.65
C CYS A 47 1.40 -10.65 19.30
N VAL A 48 0.81 -11.48 18.43
CA VAL A 48 1.29 -11.70 17.06
C VAL A 48 0.43 -10.91 16.06
N PRO A 49 0.98 -10.51 14.91
CA PRO A 49 0.19 -9.90 13.84
C PRO A 49 -0.70 -10.94 13.15
N ASP A 50 -1.86 -10.49 12.65
CA ASP A 50 -2.81 -11.34 11.91
C ASP A 50 -2.39 -11.52 10.45
N VAL A 51 -1.76 -10.49 9.88
CA VAL A 51 -1.39 -10.44 8.47
C VAL A 51 -0.22 -9.50 8.25
N TYR A 52 0.57 -9.79 7.22
CA TYR A 52 1.61 -8.92 6.72
C TYR A 52 1.25 -8.46 5.31
N ALA A 53 1.53 -7.20 5.00
CA ALA A 53 1.44 -6.67 3.63
C ALA A 53 2.76 -6.03 3.22
N ARG A 54 3.15 -6.29 1.97
CA ARG A 54 4.37 -5.79 1.36
C ARG A 54 4.02 -4.93 0.15
N ALA A 55 4.70 -3.80 0.02
CA ALA A 55 4.76 -3.04 -1.23
C ALA A 55 6.18 -2.53 -1.50
N PRO A 56 6.75 -2.78 -2.70
CA PRO A 56 8.09 -2.31 -3.07
C PRO A 56 8.17 -0.79 -3.26
N GLY A 57 9.38 -0.24 -3.17
CA GLY A 57 9.67 1.05 -3.77
C GLY A 57 9.67 0.95 -5.30
N ARG A 58 9.94 2.08 -5.96
CA ARG A 58 10.19 2.07 -7.40
C ARG A 58 11.28 3.07 -7.79
N VAL A 59 11.92 2.80 -8.90
CA VAL A 59 12.72 3.79 -9.64
C VAL A 59 11.99 4.11 -10.94
N ASN A 60 12.02 5.36 -11.37
CA ASN A 60 11.56 5.69 -12.71
C ASN A 60 12.75 5.61 -13.68
N LEU A 61 12.58 4.93 -14.80
CA LEU A 61 13.62 4.89 -15.84
C LEU A 61 13.51 6.11 -16.74
N ILE A 62 12.28 6.53 -17.08
CA ILE A 62 11.99 7.74 -17.86
C ILE A 62 10.55 8.22 -17.62
N GLY A 63 10.33 9.53 -17.75
CA GLY A 63 9.02 10.16 -17.60
C GLY A 63 8.82 10.76 -16.20
N GLU A 64 9.75 11.60 -15.75
CA GLU A 64 9.57 12.35 -14.51
C GLU A 64 8.63 13.53 -14.72
N HIS A 65 7.79 13.82 -13.72
CA HIS A 65 6.92 15.01 -13.70
C HIS A 65 5.90 15.14 -14.85
N ILE A 66 5.52 14.01 -15.46
CA ILE A 66 4.54 14.00 -16.56
C ILE A 66 3.34 13.08 -16.26
N ASP A 67 3.39 12.31 -15.18
CA ASP A 67 2.34 11.36 -14.76
C ASP A 67 1.07 12.07 -14.29
N TYR A 68 1.21 13.18 -13.56
CA TYR A 68 0.07 14.01 -13.15
C TYR A 68 -0.55 14.81 -14.29
N GLU A 69 0.18 15.00 -15.40
CA GLU A 69 -0.33 15.55 -16.67
C GLU A 69 -0.97 14.47 -17.56
N GLY A 70 -1.04 13.22 -17.09
CA GLY A 70 -1.65 12.11 -17.80
C GLY A 70 -0.76 11.43 -18.83
N TYR A 71 0.52 11.78 -18.94
CA TYR A 71 1.45 11.09 -19.83
C TYR A 71 1.98 9.78 -19.23
N SER A 72 2.44 8.91 -20.13
CA SER A 72 3.00 7.60 -19.79
C SER A 72 4.37 7.77 -19.15
N VAL A 73 4.67 6.93 -18.16
CA VAL A 73 5.99 6.85 -17.52
C VAL A 73 6.47 5.39 -17.54
N LEU A 74 7.76 5.16 -17.31
CA LEU A 74 8.35 3.82 -17.35
C LEU A 74 9.11 3.51 -16.05
N PRO A 75 8.42 3.08 -14.98
CA PRO A 75 9.07 2.71 -13.75
C PRO A 75 9.50 1.25 -13.73
N MET A 76 10.25 0.91 -12.69
CA MET A 76 10.50 -0.45 -12.28
C MET A 76 10.43 -0.54 -10.75
N ALA A 77 9.72 -1.54 -10.24
CA ALA A 77 9.75 -1.87 -8.82
C ALA A 77 11.17 -2.28 -8.42
N ILE A 78 11.64 -1.81 -7.27
CA ILE A 78 12.95 -2.18 -6.74
C ILE A 78 12.81 -3.24 -5.65
N ARG A 79 13.93 -3.87 -5.28
CA ARG A 79 13.96 -4.90 -4.23
C ARG A 79 13.56 -4.35 -2.86
N GLN A 80 13.96 -3.13 -2.56
CA GLN A 80 13.62 -2.44 -1.31
C GLN A 80 12.13 -2.21 -1.23
N ASP A 81 11.56 -2.44 -0.06
CA ASP A 81 10.10 -2.43 0.14
C ASP A 81 9.73 -1.91 1.53
N THR A 82 8.43 -1.70 1.72
CA THR A 82 7.83 -1.51 3.04
C THR A 82 6.95 -2.70 3.36
N ILE A 83 7.20 -3.32 4.51
CA ILE A 83 6.41 -4.40 5.09
C ILE A 83 5.63 -3.84 6.28
N VAL A 84 4.33 -4.15 6.33
CA VAL A 84 3.43 -3.78 7.41
C VAL A 84 2.91 -5.06 8.04
N ALA A 85 3.24 -5.29 9.30
CA ALA A 85 2.58 -6.29 10.13
C ALA A 85 1.42 -5.60 10.86
N ILE A 86 0.23 -6.18 10.80
CA ILE A 86 -0.98 -5.58 11.39
C ILE A 86 -1.79 -6.63 12.14
N ARG A 87 -2.35 -6.21 13.28
CA ARG A 87 -3.36 -6.95 14.03
C ARG A 87 -4.61 -6.09 14.18
N LYS A 88 -5.77 -6.71 13.96
CA LYS A 88 -7.07 -6.13 14.27
C LYS A 88 -7.41 -6.43 15.74
N ARG A 89 -7.69 -5.39 16.53
CA ARG A 89 -8.10 -5.57 17.93
C ARG A 89 -9.55 -6.01 18.02
N ASP A 90 -9.85 -6.80 19.04
CA ASP A 90 -11.22 -7.23 19.31
C ASP A 90 -12.06 -6.05 19.80
N ALA A 91 -13.36 -6.05 19.46
CA ALA A 91 -14.30 -4.99 19.83
C ALA A 91 -14.47 -4.80 21.36
N GLY A 92 -14.07 -5.81 22.15
CA GLY A 92 -14.08 -5.77 23.62
C GLY A 92 -12.84 -5.14 24.24
N GLU A 93 -11.78 -4.85 23.47
CA GLU A 93 -10.61 -4.12 23.96
C GLU A 93 -10.98 -2.63 24.19
N SER A 94 -10.67 -2.11 25.38
CA SER A 94 -11.07 -0.76 25.82
C SER A 94 -10.39 0.39 25.07
N GLU A 95 -9.25 0.12 24.44
CA GLU A 95 -8.43 1.12 23.74
C GLU A 95 -8.74 1.17 22.25
N LYS A 96 -9.54 2.16 21.85
CA LYS A 96 -9.81 2.46 20.43
C LYS A 96 -8.74 3.39 19.85
N PHE A 97 -7.51 2.91 19.79
CA PHE A 97 -6.41 3.62 19.15
C PHE A 97 -5.75 2.81 18.03
N LEU A 98 -5.23 3.54 17.05
CA LEU A 98 -4.28 3.04 16.07
C LEU A 98 -2.88 3.20 16.67
N ARG A 99 -2.20 2.11 17.02
CA ARG A 99 -0.82 2.12 17.52
C ARG A 99 0.13 1.78 16.39
N ILE A 100 0.91 2.76 15.93
CA ILE A 100 1.81 2.61 14.78
C ILE A 100 3.24 2.71 15.28
N ALA A 101 3.94 1.57 15.28
CA ALA A 101 5.34 1.44 15.63
C ALA A 101 6.20 1.13 14.39
N ASN A 102 7.51 1.33 14.52
CA ASN A 102 8.47 1.05 13.48
C ASN A 102 9.60 0.17 14.00
N VAL A 103 10.11 -0.72 13.17
CA VAL A 103 11.30 -1.52 13.50
C VAL A 103 12.54 -0.65 13.64
N ASN A 104 12.59 0.51 12.99
CA ASN A 104 13.68 1.47 13.16
C ASN A 104 13.33 2.49 14.24
N ASP A 105 14.12 2.49 15.32
CA ASP A 105 13.91 3.34 16.51
C ASP A 105 14.04 4.84 16.24
N LYS A 106 14.56 5.24 15.07
CA LYS A 106 14.50 6.63 14.56
C LYS A 106 13.06 7.14 14.44
N TYR A 107 12.10 6.25 14.18
CA TYR A 107 10.70 6.60 14.01
C TYR A 107 9.92 6.28 15.29
N THR A 108 9.70 7.30 16.13
CA THR A 108 8.96 7.15 17.39
C THR A 108 7.53 6.67 17.15
N MET A 109 7.07 5.75 18.00
CA MET A 109 5.70 5.23 17.96
C MET A 109 4.67 6.36 17.98
N CYS A 110 3.69 6.25 17.10
CA CYS A 110 2.58 7.18 17.00
C CYS A 110 1.28 6.52 17.44
N THR A 111 0.39 7.30 18.04
CA THR A 111 -0.95 6.86 18.42
C THR A 111 -1.97 7.83 17.84
N TYR A 112 -2.99 7.31 17.18
CA TYR A 112 -4.08 8.08 16.59
C TYR A 112 -5.42 7.53 17.05
N PRO A 113 -6.47 8.38 17.13
CA PRO A 113 -7.82 7.89 17.39
C PRO A 113 -8.28 6.97 16.26
N VAL A 114 -9.16 6.03 16.58
CA VAL A 114 -9.92 5.23 15.61
C VAL A 114 -11.03 6.11 15.02
N ASP A 115 -10.62 7.10 14.25
CA ASP A 115 -11.47 7.99 13.46
C ASP A 115 -11.02 7.94 12.01
N PRO A 116 -11.80 7.28 11.13
CA PRO A 116 -11.51 7.20 9.70
C PRO A 116 -11.49 8.55 8.98
N TYR A 117 -12.19 9.55 9.51
CA TYR A 117 -12.38 10.83 8.82
C TYR A 117 -11.52 11.95 9.41
N GLN A 118 -10.61 11.62 10.33
CA GLN A 118 -9.73 12.58 10.97
C GLN A 118 -8.98 13.44 9.93
N GLU A 119 -8.82 14.72 10.26
CA GLU A 119 -7.98 15.62 9.46
C GLU A 119 -6.51 15.35 9.74
N ILE A 120 -5.70 15.32 8.68
CA ILE A 120 -4.27 15.15 8.80
C ILE A 120 -3.63 16.51 8.97
N ASP A 121 -2.89 16.70 10.06
CA ASP A 121 -2.13 17.95 10.28
C ASP A 121 -0.95 18.03 9.31
N LEU A 122 -1.16 18.78 8.23
CA LEU A 122 -0.14 19.02 7.19
C LEU A 122 0.98 19.96 7.66
N LYS A 123 0.79 20.71 8.75
CA LYS A 123 1.81 21.63 9.28
C LYS A 123 2.81 20.88 10.15
N ASN A 124 2.33 19.95 10.97
CA ASN A 124 3.18 19.11 11.82
C ASN A 124 3.30 17.70 11.24
N HIS A 125 4.04 17.59 10.14
CA HIS A 125 4.18 16.32 9.42
C HIS A 125 4.84 15.23 10.28
N ARG A 126 4.11 14.14 10.51
CA ARG A 126 4.62 12.95 11.22
C ARG A 126 4.61 11.76 10.26
N TRP A 127 5.60 10.88 10.40
CA TRP A 127 5.73 9.69 9.54
C TRP A 127 4.48 8.79 9.60
N GLY A 128 3.82 8.70 10.77
CA GLY A 128 2.58 7.96 10.94
C GLY A 128 1.40 8.49 10.10
N HIS A 129 1.44 9.74 9.62
CA HIS A 129 0.40 10.27 8.75
C HIS A 129 0.29 9.52 7.41
N TYR A 130 1.36 8.90 6.91
CA TYR A 130 1.29 8.05 5.72
C TYR A 130 0.44 6.80 5.94
N PHE A 131 0.46 6.23 7.15
CA PHE A 131 -0.47 5.15 7.50
C PHE A 131 -1.91 5.67 7.53
N ILE A 132 -2.13 6.83 8.16
CA ILE A 132 -3.46 7.46 8.27
C ILE A 132 -4.05 7.79 6.90
N CYS A 133 -3.23 8.16 5.92
CA CYS A 133 -3.66 8.31 4.52
C CYS A 133 -4.32 7.04 3.96
N GLY A 134 -3.68 5.87 4.16
CA GLY A 134 -4.22 4.58 3.75
C GLY A 134 -5.48 4.19 4.53
N TYR A 135 -5.49 4.44 5.85
CA TYR A 135 -6.65 4.19 6.71
C TYR A 135 -7.87 5.00 6.30
N LYS A 136 -7.70 6.31 6.11
CA LYS A 136 -8.76 7.21 5.65
C LYS A 136 -9.29 6.79 4.28
N GLY A 137 -8.39 6.58 3.30
CA GLY A 137 -8.80 6.20 1.95
C GLY A 137 -9.51 4.85 1.87
N PHE A 138 -9.11 3.86 2.67
CA PHE A 138 -9.84 2.58 2.76
C PHE A 138 -11.28 2.76 3.23
N HIS A 139 -11.52 3.56 4.27
CA HIS A 139 -12.86 3.78 4.80
C HIS A 139 -13.73 4.65 3.88
N GLU A 140 -13.13 5.64 3.20
CA GLU A 140 -13.80 6.41 2.13
C GLU A 140 -14.24 5.49 0.98
N TYR A 141 -13.36 4.59 0.54
CA TYR A 141 -13.66 3.59 -0.48
C TYR A 141 -14.75 2.61 -0.04
N ALA A 142 -14.65 2.07 1.19
CA ALA A 142 -15.65 1.16 1.73
C ALA A 142 -17.05 1.79 1.75
N LYS A 143 -17.14 3.09 2.06
CA LYS A 143 -18.37 3.86 2.04
C LYS A 143 -18.89 4.11 0.62
N SER A 144 -18.03 4.40 -0.36
CA SER A 144 -18.45 4.66 -1.74
C SER A 144 -18.96 3.39 -2.43
N GLU A 145 -18.23 2.29 -2.30
CA GLU A 145 -18.53 1.01 -2.97
C GLU A 145 -19.54 0.15 -2.20
N ARG A 146 -20.10 0.67 -1.10
CA ARG A 146 -21.04 -0.04 -0.21
C ARG A 146 -20.51 -1.38 0.29
N VAL A 147 -19.19 -1.49 0.46
CA VAL A 147 -18.56 -2.65 1.09
C VAL A 147 -18.92 -2.62 2.57
N ASN A 148 -19.60 -3.65 3.05
CA ASN A 148 -20.04 -3.73 4.44
C ASN A 148 -18.84 -4.04 5.35
N VAL A 149 -18.08 -3.01 5.72
CA VAL A 149 -16.99 -3.12 6.68
C VAL A 149 -17.56 -2.91 8.08
N ALA A 150 -17.21 -3.80 9.00
CA ALA A 150 -17.56 -3.67 10.41
C ALA A 150 -17.06 -2.32 10.99
N GLU A 151 -17.68 -1.88 12.08
CA GLU A 151 -17.30 -0.65 12.79
C GLU A 151 -15.78 -0.52 12.96
N PRO A 152 -15.22 0.69 12.83
CA PRO A 152 -13.81 0.95 13.08
C PRO A 152 -13.35 0.41 14.43
N VAL A 153 -12.28 -0.40 14.41
CA VAL A 153 -11.66 -0.97 15.61
C VAL A 153 -10.22 -0.49 15.76
N GLY A 154 -9.65 -0.68 16.96
CA GLY A 154 -8.23 -0.45 17.20
C GLY A 154 -7.37 -1.37 16.32
N LEU A 155 -6.20 -0.85 15.94
CA LEU A 155 -5.23 -1.58 15.13
C LEU A 155 -3.86 -1.46 15.79
N ASP A 156 -3.11 -2.55 15.79
CA ASP A 156 -1.70 -2.56 16.16
C ASP A 156 -0.87 -2.79 14.90
N ILE A 157 0.08 -1.89 14.65
CA ILE A 157 0.80 -1.82 13.39
C ILE A 157 2.29 -1.73 13.66
N MET A 158 3.07 -2.64 13.07
CA MET A 158 4.53 -2.52 13.02
C MET A 158 4.96 -2.37 11.56
N ILE A 159 5.76 -1.33 11.31
CA ILE A 159 6.27 -1.00 9.99
C ILE A 159 7.76 -1.32 9.91
N ASP A 160 8.19 -1.94 8.82
CA ASP A 160 9.59 -2.08 8.47
C ASP A 160 9.83 -1.69 7.00
N GLY A 161 10.61 -0.63 6.79
CA GLY A 161 10.85 -0.06 5.47
C GLY A 161 12.34 0.04 5.15
N THR A 162 12.74 -0.54 4.02
CA THR A 162 14.13 -0.49 3.50
C THR A 162 14.30 0.46 2.32
N VAL A 163 13.21 1.05 1.81
CA VAL A 163 13.28 2.04 0.73
C VAL A 163 13.98 3.30 1.25
N PRO A 164 15.08 3.75 0.63
CA PRO A 164 15.77 4.96 1.06
C PRO A 164 14.83 6.18 1.02
N THR A 165 14.80 6.93 2.12
CA THR A 165 13.95 8.11 2.25
C THR A 165 14.54 9.32 1.51
N GLY A 166 13.69 10.10 0.83
CA GLY A 166 14.10 11.34 0.16
C GLY A 166 14.93 11.18 -1.11
N SER A 167 15.06 9.97 -1.65
CA SER A 167 15.92 9.65 -2.80
C SER A 167 15.18 9.59 -4.15
N GLY A 168 13.90 9.97 -4.20
CA GLY A 168 13.05 9.77 -5.38
C GLY A 168 12.60 8.31 -5.59
N LEU A 169 12.97 7.38 -4.71
CA LEU A 169 12.62 5.95 -4.82
C LEU A 169 11.20 5.61 -4.34
N SER A 170 10.34 6.63 -4.19
CA SER A 170 8.91 6.48 -3.84
C SER A 170 8.66 5.78 -2.50
N SER A 171 9.47 6.06 -1.49
CA SER A 171 9.32 5.47 -0.14
C SER A 171 7.96 5.80 0.52
N SER A 172 7.41 6.99 0.29
CA SER A 172 6.07 7.38 0.77
C SER A 172 4.98 6.54 0.12
N ALA A 173 5.06 6.35 -1.20
CA ALA A 173 4.09 5.58 -1.95
C ALA A 173 4.14 4.09 -1.58
N ALA A 174 5.33 3.52 -1.35
CA ALA A 174 5.51 2.17 -0.82
C ALA A 174 4.84 2.02 0.54
N PHE A 175 5.04 2.98 1.45
CA PHE A 175 4.40 3.01 2.76
C PHE A 175 2.87 3.04 2.64
N VAL A 176 2.31 4.01 1.91
CA VAL A 176 0.86 4.17 1.78
C VAL A 176 0.23 2.94 1.13
N CYS A 177 0.89 2.37 0.11
CA CYS A 177 0.42 1.17 -0.58
C CYS A 177 0.39 -0.04 0.35
N SER A 178 1.51 -0.37 1.02
CA SER A 178 1.56 -1.51 1.95
C SER A 178 0.62 -1.35 3.13
N SER A 179 0.46 -0.12 3.64
CA SER A 179 -0.51 0.19 4.71
C SER A 179 -1.94 -0.07 4.27
N THR A 180 -2.32 0.42 3.08
CA THR A 180 -3.67 0.23 2.52
C THR A 180 -3.97 -1.26 2.32
N ILE A 181 -3.02 -2.01 1.76
CA ILE A 181 -3.15 -3.47 1.60
C ILE A 181 -3.30 -4.16 2.96
N ALA A 182 -2.48 -3.81 3.95
CA ALA A 182 -2.55 -4.38 5.30
C ALA A 182 -3.92 -4.15 5.95
N ILE A 183 -4.43 -2.91 5.89
CA ILE A 183 -5.75 -2.55 6.43
C ILE A 183 -6.85 -3.35 5.73
N MET A 184 -6.83 -3.40 4.40
CA MET A 184 -7.81 -4.17 3.63
C MET A 184 -7.76 -5.66 3.98
N ALA A 185 -6.56 -6.24 4.03
CA ALA A 185 -6.38 -7.65 4.35
C ALA A 185 -6.83 -8.00 5.78
N ALA A 186 -6.60 -7.10 6.75
CA ALA A 186 -7.08 -7.24 8.14
C ALA A 186 -8.62 -7.17 8.24
N HIS A 187 -9.26 -6.50 7.29
CA HIS A 187 -10.72 -6.44 7.13
C HIS A 187 -11.27 -7.49 6.14
N ASN A 188 -10.44 -8.43 5.67
CA ASN A 188 -10.78 -9.45 4.67
C ASN A 188 -11.30 -8.88 3.34
N VAL A 189 -10.83 -7.69 2.98
CA VAL A 189 -11.05 -7.07 1.67
C VAL A 189 -9.79 -7.25 0.82
N ASN A 190 -9.94 -7.60 -0.45
CA ASN A 190 -8.85 -7.67 -1.41
C ASN A 190 -9.34 -7.14 -2.76
N LEU A 191 -8.58 -6.23 -3.36
CA LEU A 191 -8.95 -5.59 -4.63
C LEU A 191 -8.01 -6.00 -5.76
N PRO A 192 -8.49 -5.94 -7.01
CA PRO A 192 -7.64 -5.96 -8.20
C PRO A 192 -6.48 -4.97 -8.07
N LYS A 193 -5.29 -5.36 -8.54
CA LYS A 193 -4.09 -4.52 -8.48
C LYS A 193 -4.32 -3.14 -9.12
N LYS A 194 -5.08 -3.09 -10.21
CA LYS A 194 -5.53 -1.85 -10.86
C LYS A 194 -6.25 -0.91 -9.92
N GLU A 195 -7.33 -1.37 -9.30
CA GLU A 195 -8.15 -0.56 -8.40
C GLU A 195 -7.34 -0.12 -7.17
N LEU A 196 -6.49 -1.01 -6.65
CA LEU A 196 -5.60 -0.69 -5.54
C LEU A 196 -4.60 0.41 -5.90
N ALA A 197 -4.01 0.39 -7.10
CA ALA A 197 -3.09 1.44 -7.54
C ALA A 197 -3.79 2.80 -7.60
N GLN A 198 -5.03 2.84 -8.10
CA GLN A 198 -5.85 4.06 -8.15
C GLN A 198 -6.22 4.54 -6.75
N LEU A 199 -6.69 3.64 -5.88
CA LEU A 199 -7.05 3.95 -4.50
C LEU A 199 -5.84 4.52 -3.73
N THR A 200 -4.69 3.87 -3.80
CA THR A 200 -3.48 4.30 -3.07
C THR A 200 -2.90 5.62 -3.58
N CYS A 201 -3.21 6.02 -4.82
CA CYS A 201 -2.95 7.38 -5.30
C CYS A 201 -3.84 8.39 -4.57
N VAL A 202 -5.14 8.14 -4.51
CA VAL A 202 -6.09 9.00 -3.77
C VAL A 202 -5.72 9.06 -2.29
N CYS A 203 -5.36 7.93 -1.66
CA CYS A 203 -4.90 7.88 -0.29
C CYS A 203 -3.73 8.85 -0.04
N GLU A 204 -2.68 8.79 -0.87
CA GLU A 204 -1.47 9.60 -0.66
C GLU A 204 -1.77 11.10 -0.76
N ARG A 205 -2.75 11.52 -1.58
CA ARG A 205 -3.12 12.94 -1.70
C ARG A 205 -3.62 13.57 -0.40
N HIS A 206 -4.08 12.76 0.56
CA HIS A 206 -4.44 13.24 1.90
C HIS A 206 -3.27 13.86 2.66
N ILE A 207 -2.02 13.54 2.28
CA ILE A 207 -0.81 14.17 2.85
C ILE A 207 -0.44 15.51 2.17
N GLY A 208 -1.28 15.99 1.26
CA GLY A 208 -1.08 17.25 0.53
C GLY A 208 -0.20 17.11 -0.72
N THR A 209 0.28 15.91 -1.05
CA THR A 209 0.99 15.68 -2.32
C THR A 209 -0.01 15.54 -3.45
N GLN A 210 0.23 16.24 -4.57
CA GLN A 210 -0.57 16.07 -5.79
C GLN A 210 0.05 14.98 -6.66
N SER A 211 0.19 13.77 -6.11
CA SER A 211 0.80 12.67 -6.86
C SER A 211 -0.05 12.22 -8.04
N GLY A 212 0.64 11.88 -9.14
CA GLY A 212 0.06 11.28 -10.32
C GLY A 212 -0.46 9.87 -10.03
N GLY A 213 -1.46 9.47 -10.80
CA GLY A 213 -2.22 8.21 -10.65
C GLY A 213 -3.70 8.37 -10.99
N MET A 214 -4.00 9.35 -11.86
CA MET A 214 -5.33 9.56 -12.43
C MET A 214 -5.78 8.30 -13.19
N ASP A 215 -7.09 8.16 -13.38
CA ASP A 215 -7.71 7.12 -14.22
C ASP A 215 -7.31 7.32 -15.69
N GLN A 216 -6.06 6.93 -15.98
CA GLN A 216 -5.38 7.15 -17.24
C GLN A 216 -6.14 6.50 -18.42
N GLU A 217 -7.04 5.56 -18.14
CA GLU A 217 -7.93 4.95 -19.14
C GLU A 217 -8.82 5.98 -19.86
N GLN A 218 -9.39 6.96 -19.15
CA GLN A 218 -10.19 8.02 -19.80
C GLN A 218 -9.33 8.96 -20.66
N PHE A 219 -8.12 9.29 -20.19
CA PHE A 219 -7.19 10.15 -20.93
C PHE A 219 -6.64 9.47 -22.19
N TYR A 220 -6.43 8.16 -22.12
CA TYR A 220 -6.00 7.36 -23.26
C TYR A 220 -7.14 6.91 -24.16
N GLN A 221 -8.41 7.00 -23.75
CA GLN A 221 -9.55 6.57 -24.56
C GLN A 221 -9.52 7.20 -25.96
N SER A 222 -9.30 8.51 -26.05
CA SER A 222 -9.15 9.20 -27.35
C SER A 222 -7.95 8.69 -28.18
N ARG A 223 -6.85 8.30 -27.53
CA ARG A 223 -5.66 7.75 -28.21
C ARG A 223 -5.82 6.27 -28.59
N ILE A 224 -6.62 5.52 -27.85
CA ILE A 224 -7.04 4.15 -28.18
C ILE A 224 -7.99 4.19 -29.38
N ASP A 225 -8.98 5.09 -29.34
CA ASP A 225 -9.97 5.27 -30.41
C ASP A 225 -9.29 5.69 -31.72
N ASN A 226 -8.22 6.50 -31.63
CA ASN A 226 -7.41 6.93 -32.77
C ASN A 226 -6.28 5.94 -33.15
N GLY A 227 -6.20 4.76 -32.51
CA GLY A 227 -5.24 3.70 -32.84
C GLY A 227 -3.78 4.00 -32.52
N THR A 228 -3.50 5.04 -31.73
CA THR A 228 -2.13 5.42 -31.33
C THR A 228 -1.58 4.51 -30.22
N ILE A 229 -2.47 3.97 -29.39
CA ILE A 229 -2.13 3.06 -28.30
C ILE A 229 -3.03 1.83 -28.41
N ASN A 230 -2.44 0.64 -28.41
CA ASN A 230 -3.23 -0.58 -28.32
C ASN A 230 -3.86 -0.69 -26.92
N LYS A 231 -5.16 -0.97 -26.89
CA LYS A 231 -5.90 -1.16 -25.63
C LYS A 231 -5.31 -2.27 -24.74
N THR A 232 -4.68 -3.27 -25.33
CA THR A 232 -3.99 -4.36 -24.61
C THR A 232 -2.73 -3.89 -23.88
N ASP A 233 -2.09 -2.83 -24.36
CA ASP A 233 -0.84 -2.31 -23.81
C ASP A 233 -1.12 -1.26 -22.71
N LEU A 234 -2.40 -0.94 -22.48
CA LEU A 234 -2.82 0.10 -21.55
C LEU A 234 -2.31 -0.16 -20.13
N GLY A 235 -2.24 -1.42 -19.69
CA GLY A 235 -1.68 -1.76 -18.38
C GLY A 235 -0.20 -1.36 -18.22
N LEU A 236 0.59 -1.42 -19.29
CA LEU A 236 1.99 -0.99 -19.28
C LEU A 236 2.14 0.53 -19.07
N TYR A 237 1.14 1.29 -19.52
CA TYR A 237 1.11 2.75 -19.43
C TYR A 237 0.43 3.25 -18.14
N VAL A 238 -0.65 2.58 -17.70
CA VAL A 238 -1.50 2.94 -16.56
C VAL A 238 -0.87 2.64 -15.21
N PHE A 239 -0.11 1.53 -15.11
CA PHE A 239 0.41 1.03 -13.83
C PHE A 239 1.79 1.55 -13.47
N ALA A 240 2.23 2.56 -14.19
CA ALA A 240 3.54 3.15 -14.10
C ALA A 240 3.75 4.06 -12.86
N SER A 241 2.72 4.25 -12.02
CA SER A 241 2.78 5.24 -10.93
C SER A 241 2.96 4.64 -9.52
N LYS A 242 2.61 3.36 -9.27
CA LYS A 242 2.53 2.81 -7.90
C LYS A 242 3.13 1.40 -7.71
N PRO A 243 3.59 1.08 -6.47
CA PRO A 243 4.14 -0.22 -6.05
C PRO A 243 3.29 -1.50 -6.22
N SER A 244 2.13 -1.45 -6.87
CA SER A 244 1.23 -2.62 -6.91
C SER A 244 1.87 -3.84 -7.60
N SER A 245 2.78 -3.60 -8.54
CA SER A 245 3.67 -4.60 -9.13
C SER A 245 4.68 -5.10 -8.09
N GLY A 246 4.50 -6.33 -7.60
CA GLY A 246 5.33 -6.94 -6.56
C GLY A 246 4.75 -6.83 -5.14
N ALA A 247 3.56 -6.24 -5.00
CA ALA A 247 2.82 -6.24 -3.75
C ALA A 247 2.34 -7.65 -3.39
N ALA A 248 2.34 -7.97 -2.10
CA ALA A 248 2.01 -9.29 -1.58
C ALA A 248 1.36 -9.20 -0.20
N ILE A 249 0.46 -10.13 0.10
CA ILE A 249 -0.09 -10.36 1.43
C ILE A 249 0.48 -11.69 1.94
N PHE A 250 0.92 -11.73 3.19
CA PHE A 250 1.35 -12.97 3.84
C PHE A 250 0.48 -13.29 5.05
N LYS A 251 0.00 -14.53 5.11
CA LYS A 251 -0.73 -15.11 6.24
C LYS A 251 -0.05 -16.42 6.61
N PHE A 252 0.69 -16.41 7.72
CA PHE A 252 1.41 -17.58 8.24
C PHE A 252 0.56 -18.40 9.19
#